data_AF-A0A832JL75-F1
#
_entry.id   AF-A0A832JL75-F1
#
_cell.length_a   1.000
_cell.length_b   1.000
_cell.length_c   1.000
_cell.angle_alpha   90.00
_cell.angle_beta   90.00
_cell.angle_gamma   90.00
#
_symmetry.space_group_name_H-M   'P 1'
#
loop_
_entity.id
_entity.type
_entity.pdbx_description
1 polymer ?
#
loop_
_entity_poly.entity_id
_entity_poly.type
_entity_poly.pdbx_seq_one_letter_code
_entity_poly.pdbx_strand_id
1 'polypeptide(L)'
;MKCPKCGKEGKPAVKKVRSKGHEYWYRVLRHPDGTVCVIGRLSEQEVMERRVQAGKRAYELLAATYLIDSLAEEVAEYRKALRAAVEAVGLATRLIEIYTSTFSKIVGGRASTRGASSETREEGTGERVA
;
A
#
# COMPACT_ATOMS: atom_id res chain seq x y z
N MET A 1 2.37 1.37 13.88
CA MET A 1 2.81 2.74 14.28
C MET A 1 4.01 2.67 15.23
N LYS A 2 4.85 3.71 15.31
CA LYS A 2 5.95 3.77 16.30
C LYS A 2 5.41 4.10 17.70
N CYS A 3 5.88 3.38 18.71
CA CYS A 3 5.48 3.59 20.08
C CYS A 3 6.20 4.79 20.69
N PRO A 4 5.46 5.76 21.26
CA PRO A 4 6.07 6.95 21.85
C PRO A 4 6.86 6.64 23.13
N LYS A 5 6.63 5.49 23.78
CA LYS A 5 7.35 5.09 25.00
C LYS A 5 8.70 4.42 24.75
N CYS A 6 8.77 3.56 23.74
CA CYS A 6 9.94 2.70 23.54
C CYS A 6 10.50 2.73 22.12
N GLY A 7 9.92 3.52 21.21
CA GLY A 7 10.36 3.67 19.82
C GLY A 7 10.06 2.47 18.91
N LYS A 8 9.80 1.29 19.47
CA LYS A 8 9.44 0.07 18.72
C LYS A 8 8.14 0.24 17.95
N GLU A 9 8.00 -0.49 16.85
CA GLU A 9 6.70 -0.62 16.21
C GLU A 9 5.71 -1.36 17.12
N GLY A 10 4.45 -0.95 17.07
CA GLY A 10 3.37 -1.60 17.78
C GLY A 10 2.03 -1.39 17.09
N LYS A 11 1.09 -2.27 17.48
CA LYS A 11 -0.33 -2.19 17.09
C LYS A 11 -1.16 -1.66 18.24
N PRO A 12 -2.03 -0.66 17.99
CA PRO A 12 -2.98 -0.16 18.97
C PRO A 12 -3.86 -1.28 19.53
N ALA A 13 -4.03 -1.26 20.85
CA ALA A 13 -4.93 -2.15 21.55
C ALA A 13 -5.47 -1.46 22.81
N VAL A 14 -6.42 -2.11 23.45
CA VAL A 14 -6.93 -1.69 24.75
C VAL A 14 -6.72 -2.81 25.76
N LYS A 15 -6.31 -2.45 26.97
CA LYS A 15 -6.12 -3.38 28.09
C LYS A 15 -7.05 -3.01 29.23
N LYS A 16 -7.86 -4.00 29.64
CA LYS A 16 -8.66 -3.94 30.87
C LYS A 16 -7.84 -4.48 32.04
N VAL A 17 -7.86 -3.76 33.17
CA VAL A 17 -7.19 -4.15 34.42
C VAL A 17 -8.18 -4.01 35.57
N ARG A 18 -8.25 -5.01 36.44
CA ARG A 18 -9.00 -4.94 37.71
C ARG A 18 -8.01 -4.80 38.85
N SER A 19 -8.21 -3.81 39.71
CA SER A 19 -7.39 -3.64 40.91
C SER A 19 -8.20 -3.02 42.04
N LYS A 20 -8.10 -3.59 43.24
CA LYS A 20 -8.79 -3.13 44.47
C LYS A 20 -10.30 -2.89 44.28
N GLY A 21 -10.99 -3.76 43.57
CA GLY A 21 -12.44 -3.64 43.29
C GLY A 21 -12.81 -2.65 42.18
N HIS A 22 -11.85 -1.91 41.63
CA HIS A 22 -12.08 -0.97 40.54
C HIS A 22 -11.63 -1.55 39.19
N GLU A 23 -12.35 -1.20 38.13
CA GLU A 23 -11.99 -1.53 36.75
C GLU A 23 -11.34 -0.33 36.06
N TYR A 24 -10.23 -0.57 35.37
CA TYR A 24 -9.46 0.43 34.65
C TYR A 24 -9.26 -0.01 33.20
N TRP A 25 -9.36 0.94 32.27
CA TRP A 25 -9.12 0.70 30.86
C TRP A 25 -7.96 1.57 30.38
N TYR A 26 -7.07 0.98 29.60
CA TYR A 26 -5.85 1.63 29.13
C TYR A 26 -5.71 1.49 27.63
N ARG A 27 -5.35 2.59 26.97
CA ARG A 27 -4.79 2.55 25.62
C ARG A 27 -3.38 1.98 25.71
N VAL A 28 -3.09 0.96 24.90
CA VAL A 28 -1.80 0.30 24.88
C VAL A 28 -1.32 0.09 23.45
N LEU A 29 0.00 -0.10 23.30
CA LEU A 29 0.60 -0.63 22.09
C LEU A 29 1.14 -2.04 22.37
N ARG A 30 0.72 -3.01 21.54
CA ARG A 30 1.29 -4.35 21.53
C ARG A 30 2.41 -4.42 20.51
N HIS A 31 3.57 -4.85 20.95
CA HIS A 31 4.76 -4.98 20.12
C HIS A 31 4.86 -6.39 19.52
N PRO A 32 5.60 -6.56 18.40
CA PRO A 32 5.82 -7.86 17.78
C PRO A 32 6.49 -8.88 18.71
N ASP A 33 7.32 -8.42 19.65
CA ASP A 33 7.98 -9.26 20.66
C ASP A 33 7.06 -9.69 21.82
N GLY A 34 5.76 -9.37 21.74
CA GLY A 34 4.77 -9.68 22.76
C GLY A 34 4.74 -8.70 23.93
N THR A 35 5.66 -7.73 23.98
CA THR A 35 5.64 -6.71 25.03
C THR A 35 4.51 -5.70 24.81
N VAL A 36 4.07 -5.05 25.90
CA VAL A 36 2.94 -4.12 25.85
C VAL A 36 3.31 -2.82 26.56
N CYS A 37 3.22 -1.70 25.84
CA CYS A 37 3.40 -0.36 26.40
C CYS A 37 2.06 0.29 26.70
N VAL A 38 1.86 0.75 27.94
CA VAL A 38 0.69 1.59 28.31
C VAL A 38 0.92 3.02 27.85
N ILE A 39 0.04 3.51 26.98
CA ILE A 39 0.13 4.85 26.37
C ILE A 39 -0.67 5.87 27.18
N GLY A 40 -1.83 5.46 27.68
CA GLY A 40 -2.66 6.34 28.50
C GLY A 40 -3.80 5.58 29.14
N ARG A 41 -4.37 6.15 30.20
CA ARG A 41 -5.59 5.66 30.82
C ARG A 41 -6.79 6.25 30.06
N LEU A 42 -7.81 5.44 29.80
CA LEU A 42 -9.12 5.92 29.38
C LEU A 42 -9.84 6.42 30.64
N SER A 43 -10.19 7.70 30.67
CA SER A 43 -10.75 8.36 31.85
C SER A 43 -12.29 8.29 31.90
N GLU A 44 -12.88 8.43 33.09
CA GLU A 44 -14.34 8.57 33.24
C GLU A 44 -14.88 9.82 32.53
N GLN A 45 -14.07 10.88 32.47
CA GLN A 45 -14.44 12.12 31.83
C GLN A 45 -14.58 11.96 30.30
N GLU A 46 -13.65 11.26 29.64
CA GLU A 46 -13.77 10.89 28.21
C GLU A 46 -14.99 9.97 27.94
N VAL A 47 -15.39 9.15 28.92
CA VAL A 47 -16.59 8.30 28.84
C VAL A 47 -17.88 9.12 28.99
N MET A 48 -17.90 10.05 29.95
CA MET A 48 -19.04 10.94 30.21
C MET A 48 -19.24 12.00 29.11
N GLU A 49 -18.16 12.57 28.58
CA GLU A 49 -18.19 13.55 27.48
C GLU A 49 -18.81 12.96 26.20
N ARG A 50 -18.69 11.64 25.98
CA ARG A 50 -19.36 10.94 24.87
C ARG A 50 -20.83 10.57 25.14
N ARG A 51 -21.45 11.13 26.18
CA ARG A 51 -22.87 10.94 26.57
C ARG A 51 -23.25 9.47 26.82
N VAL A 52 -22.29 8.62 27.16
CA VAL A 52 -22.59 7.25 27.58
C VAL A 52 -22.66 7.26 29.09
N GLN A 53 -23.78 6.80 29.68
CA GLN A 53 -23.89 6.64 31.12
C GLN A 53 -22.68 5.84 31.64
N ALA A 54 -21.98 6.39 32.63
CA ALA A 54 -20.78 5.77 33.19
C ALA A 54 -21.09 4.33 33.66
N GLY A 55 -20.32 3.37 33.15
CA GLY A 55 -20.52 1.95 33.42
C GLY A 55 -19.67 1.06 32.52
N LYS A 56 -19.65 -0.26 32.78
CA LYS A 56 -18.80 -1.24 32.06
C LYS A 56 -18.94 -1.15 30.53
N ARG A 57 -20.17 -0.99 30.03
CA ARG A 57 -20.49 -0.93 28.59
C ARG A 57 -19.96 0.34 27.91
N ALA A 58 -19.82 1.43 28.67
CA ALA A 58 -19.36 2.71 28.17
C ALA A 58 -17.86 2.70 27.84
N TYR A 59 -17.06 2.05 28.68
CA TYR A 59 -15.65 1.82 28.42
C TYR A 59 -15.39 0.86 27.26
N GLU A 60 -16.24 -0.16 27.10
CA GLU A 60 -16.17 -1.09 25.97
C GLU A 60 -16.44 -0.36 24.64
N LEU A 61 -17.42 0.54 24.61
CA LEU A 61 -17.70 1.38 23.43
C LEU A 61 -16.58 2.37 23.14
N LEU A 62 -15.99 2.99 24.16
CA LEU A 62 -14.85 3.89 23.99
C LEU A 62 -13.62 3.14 23.45
N ALA A 63 -13.36 1.94 23.99
CA ALA A 63 -12.31 1.06 23.51
C ALA A 63 -12.53 0.64 22.06
N ALA A 64 -13.76 0.27 21.69
CA ALA A 64 -14.12 -0.06 20.32
C ALA A 64 -13.91 1.14 19.37
N THR A 65 -14.31 2.34 19.79
CA THR A 65 -14.13 3.55 18.98
C THR A 65 -12.65 3.81 18.70
N TYR A 66 -11.79 3.73 19.72
CA TYR A 66 -10.35 3.89 19.55
C TYR A 66 -9.76 2.87 18.57
N LEU A 67 -10.22 1.62 18.62
CA LEU A 67 -9.79 0.58 17.69
C LEU A 67 -10.27 0.85 16.26
N ILE A 68 -11.49 1.35 16.09
CA ILE A 68 -12.04 1.74 14.78
C ILE A 68 -11.22 2.88 14.18
N ASP A 69 -10.92 3.91 14.97
CA ASP A 69 -10.12 5.06 14.50
C ASP A 69 -8.73 4.61 14.05
N SER A 70 -8.07 3.75 14.86
CA SER A 70 -6.79 3.14 14.48
C SER A 70 -6.88 2.32 13.19
N LEU A 71 -7.97 1.58 12.99
CA LEU A 71 -8.14 0.76 11.79
C LEU A 71 -8.39 1.64 10.56
N ALA A 72 -9.11 2.75 10.72
CA ALA A 72 -9.34 3.72 9.66
C ALA A 72 -8.03 4.37 9.19
N GLU A 73 -7.11 4.70 10.11
CA GLU A 73 -5.76 5.17 9.78
C GLU A 73 -4.97 4.14 8.99
N GLU A 74 -4.97 2.86 9.42
CA GLU A 74 -4.30 1.78 8.67
C GLU A 74 -4.86 1.63 7.25
N VAL A 75 -6.19 1.66 7.09
CA VAL A 75 -6.85 1.59 5.78
C VAL A 75 -6.46 2.79 4.89
N ALA A 76 -6.34 3.98 5.47
CA ALA A 76 -5.91 5.16 4.73
C ALA A 76 -4.46 5.02 4.20
N GLU A 77 -3.55 4.50 5.02
CA GLU A 77 -2.17 4.21 4.61
C GLU A 77 -2.12 3.15 3.50
N TYR A 78 -2.88 2.05 3.64
CA TYR A 78 -2.95 1.03 2.57
C TYR A 78 -3.49 1.59 1.26
N ARG A 79 -4.50 2.46 1.32
CA ARG A 79 -5.03 3.14 0.11
C ARG A 79 -3.98 4.02 -0.55
N LYS A 80 -3.16 4.72 0.22
CA LYS A 80 -2.06 5.55 -0.30
C LYS A 80 -1.00 4.68 -0.98
N ALA A 81 -0.59 3.59 -0.34
CA ALA A 81 0.36 2.63 -0.91
C ALA A 81 -0.17 2.00 -2.21
N LEU A 82 -1.45 1.63 -2.24
CA LEU A 82 -2.09 1.05 -3.42
C LEU A 82 -2.10 2.04 -4.60
N ARG A 83 -2.41 3.33 -4.37
CA ARG A 83 -2.35 4.35 -5.43
C ARG A 83 -0.94 4.47 -6.02
N ALA A 84 0.08 4.53 -5.16
CA ALA A 84 1.47 4.59 -5.62
C ALA A 84 1.86 3.35 -6.45
N ALA A 85 1.40 2.17 -6.07
CA ALA A 85 1.62 0.95 -6.83
C ALA A 85 0.93 1.00 -8.21
N VAL A 86 -0.32 1.47 -8.27
CA VAL A 86 -1.05 1.63 -9.54
C VAL A 86 -0.34 2.63 -10.47
N GLU A 87 0.14 3.76 -9.94
CA GLU A 87 0.92 4.73 -10.70
C GLU A 87 2.21 4.13 -11.27
N ALA A 88 2.95 3.36 -10.46
CA ALA A 88 4.16 2.68 -10.90
C ALA A 88 3.89 1.65 -12.01
N VAL A 89 2.80 0.88 -11.89
CA VAL A 89 2.37 -0.05 -12.95
C VAL A 89 2.02 0.71 -14.23
N GLY A 90 1.31 1.84 -14.12
CA GLY A 90 0.99 2.68 -15.28
C GLY A 90 2.23 3.21 -16.00
N LEU A 91 3.26 3.63 -15.25
CA LEU A 91 4.54 4.04 -15.80
C LEU A 91 5.29 2.88 -16.49
N ALA A 92 5.30 1.70 -15.87
CA ALA A 92 5.92 0.51 -16.44
C ALA A 92 5.25 0.11 -17.77
N THR A 93 3.91 0.13 -17.83
CA THR A 93 3.17 -0.16 -19.07
C THR A 93 3.54 0.82 -20.19
N ARG A 94 3.61 2.12 -19.89
CA ARG A 94 4.04 3.13 -20.89
C ARG A 94 5.46 2.88 -21.39
N LEU A 95 6.39 2.50 -20.51
CA LEU A 95 7.75 2.16 -20.92
C LEU A 95 7.79 0.93 -21.84
N ILE A 96 6.97 -0.09 -21.56
CA ILE A 96 6.82 -1.27 -22.42
C ILE A 96 6.26 -0.90 -23.79
N GLU A 97 5.26 -0.02 -23.86
CA GLU A 97 4.69 0.48 -25.12
C GLU A 97 5.73 1.26 -25.95
N ILE A 98 6.53 2.11 -25.30
CA ILE A 98 7.62 2.85 -25.96
C ILE A 98 8.67 1.86 -26.50
N TYR A 99 9.05 0.88 -25.68
CA TYR A 99 10.05 -0.12 -26.09
C TYR A 99 9.56 -0.96 -27.26
N THR A 100 8.33 -1.49 -27.19
CA THR A 100 7.75 -2.31 -28.25
C THR A 100 7.54 -1.53 -29.54
N SER A 101 7.05 -0.29 -29.48
CA SER A 101 6.90 0.56 -30.68
C SER A 101 8.25 0.90 -31.32
N THR A 102 9.29 1.18 -30.52
CA THR A 102 10.64 1.45 -31.01
C THR A 102 11.26 0.19 -31.63
N PHE A 103 11.11 -0.96 -30.97
CA PHE A 103 11.58 -2.25 -31.49
C PHE A 103 10.91 -2.59 -32.83
N SER A 104 9.59 -2.44 -32.93
CA SER A 104 8.84 -2.68 -34.17
C SER A 104 9.31 -1.77 -35.32
N LYS A 105 9.62 -0.49 -35.05
CA LYS A 105 10.19 0.42 -36.06
C LYS A 105 11.57 -0.04 -36.54
N ILE A 106 12.44 -0.49 -35.64
CA ILE A 106 13.78 -1.00 -35.98
C ILE A 106 13.69 -2.28 -36.81
N VAL A 107 12.82 -3.22 -36.42
CA VAL A 107 12.63 -4.49 -37.14
C VAL A 107 11.97 -4.26 -38.50
N GLY A 108 10.92 -3.43 -38.58
CA GLY A 108 10.27 -3.09 -39.84
C GLY A 108 11.19 -2.37 -40.82
N GLY A 109 12.02 -1.44 -40.32
CA GLY A 109 13.06 -0.79 -41.12
C GLY A 109 14.09 -1.78 -41.66
N ARG A 110 14.55 -2.74 -40.85
CA ARG A 110 15.48 -3.79 -41.28
C ARG A 110 14.87 -4.76 -42.30
N ALA A 111 13.59 -5.12 -42.15
CA ALA A 111 12.88 -5.97 -43.10
C ALA A 111 12.72 -5.28 -44.47
N SER A 112 12.39 -3.97 -44.47
CA SER A 112 12.26 -3.17 -45.69
C SER A 112 13.60 -3.01 -46.43
N THR A 113 14.70 -2.79 -45.71
CA THR A 113 16.04 -2.72 -46.35
C THR A 113 16.51 -4.05 -46.92
N ARG A 114 16.04 -5.20 -46.40
CA ARG A 114 16.41 -6.53 -46.90
C ARG A 114 15.66 -6.93 -48.17
N GLY A 115 14.40 -6.52 -48.30
CA GLY A 115 13.60 -6.74 -49.51
C GLY A 115 14.09 -5.92 -50.71
N ALA A 116 14.54 -4.67 -50.47
CA ALA A 116 15.09 -3.82 -51.51
C ALA A 116 16.43 -4.34 -52.09
N SER A 117 17.20 -5.10 -51.30
CA SER A 117 18.47 -5.69 -51.76
C SER A 117 18.33 -6.98 -52.58
N SER A 118 17.15 -7.60 -52.64
CA SER A 118 16.89 -8.80 -53.44
C SER A 118 16.26 -8.54 -54.81
N GLU A 119 15.75 -7.33 -55.08
CA GLU A 119 15.08 -7.00 -56.35
C GLU A 119 16.01 -6.46 -57.46
N THR A 120 17.29 -6.18 -57.18
CA THR A 120 18.22 -5.63 -58.20
C THR A 120 19.19 -6.67 -58.79
N ARG A 121 18.82 -7.95 -58.89
CA ARG A 121 19.71 -9.00 -59.43
C ARG A 121 19.08 -9.95 -60.45
N GLU A 122 18.03 -9.52 -61.14
CA GLU A 122 17.54 -10.23 -62.35
C GLU A 122 17.12 -9.24 -63.43
N GLU A 123 18.07 -8.53 -64.04
CA GLU A 123 17.84 -7.93 -65.36
C GLU A 123 19.20 -7.73 -66.04
N GLY A 124 19.51 -8.58 -67.03
CA GLY A 124 20.66 -8.34 -67.92
C GLY A 124 21.46 -9.55 -68.37
N THR A 125 20.85 -10.56 -69.00
CA THR A 125 21.54 -11.39 -70.01
C THR A 125 20.57 -11.76 -71.13
N GLY A 126 20.34 -10.80 -72.04
CA GLY A 126 19.72 -11.04 -73.33
C GLY A 126 20.71 -10.68 -74.43
N GLU A 127 21.68 -11.55 -74.68
CA GLU A 127 22.59 -11.42 -75.83
C GLU A 127 22.02 -12.27 -76.98
N ARG A 128 21.54 -11.57 -78.02
CA ARG A 128 21.09 -12.16 -79.28
C ARG A 128 22.31 -12.67 -80.04
N VAL A 129 22.34 -13.97 -80.35
CA VAL A 129 23.24 -14.54 -81.35
C VAL A 129 22.58 -14.35 -82.72
N ALA A 130 23.31 -13.69 -83.62
CA ALA A 130 22.97 -13.49 -85.03
C ALA A 130 23.25 -14.75 -85.87
#